data_AF-A0A1Y3N4D4-F1
#
_entry.id   AF-A0A1Y3N4D4-F1
#
_cell.length_a   1.000
_cell.length_b   1.000
_cell.length_c   1.000
_cell.angle_alpha   90.00
_cell.angle_beta   90.00
_cell.angle_gamma   90.00
#
_symmetry.space_group_name_H-M   'P 1'
#
loop_
_entity.id
_entity.type
_entity.pdbx_description
1 polymer ?
#
loop_
_entity_poly.entity_id
_entity_poly.type
_entity_poly.pdbx_seq_one_letter_code
_entity_poly.pdbx_strand_id
1 'polypeptide(L)'
;MGLNKNSPEAGTCFGKNYKTFYEGFNYQTKDTFFFAFIIQFLLLLMIYWHVGHGKYWRILFYSSCAGIIGAIIEHSTIAFICQNSQKNNHTIVIPFFIEEFCWIICEYAIPILNLIKMTTLSKSKATHVIKYVIYGLSIPFSIVRLLDGYDGMMKGYLSTDLSKTCHGIAFGTMAIADVICTSGIIYALNDKKLIGGENGGISAYLKNSSYTILIIVDIVSLLLSILYIVSTLIPDNTAFSASTTLFHCLKSVFILVLATDALIFRYGFSNSTTFHETNNSEAIHSTEMISSMNYKTSLFKHDANCMSIGITKKSYRGSDDSIPYIIGSSKI
;
A
#
# COMPACT_ATOMS: atom_id res chain seq x y z
N MET A 1 -28.57 -8.90 34.32
CA MET A 1 -28.37 -7.56 33.72
C MET A 1 -27.87 -7.79 32.30
N GLY A 2 -28.47 -7.13 31.30
CA GLY A 2 -27.98 -7.22 29.92
C GLY A 2 -26.59 -6.61 29.77
N LEU A 3 -25.80 -7.15 28.85
CA LEU A 3 -24.47 -6.64 28.47
C LEU A 3 -24.61 -5.21 27.95
N ASN A 4 -23.76 -4.29 28.40
CA ASN A 4 -23.78 -2.89 27.96
C ASN A 4 -22.36 -2.33 27.77
N LYS A 5 -22.24 -1.11 27.24
CA LYS A 5 -20.94 -0.46 26.95
C LYS A 5 -20.00 -0.29 28.17
N ASN A 6 -20.54 -0.33 29.39
CA ASN A 6 -19.78 -0.24 30.63
C ASN A 6 -19.45 -1.61 31.22
N SER A 7 -19.93 -2.71 30.63
CA SER A 7 -19.60 -4.07 31.06
C SER A 7 -18.13 -4.40 30.76
N PRO A 8 -17.44 -5.16 31.63
CA PRO A 8 -16.05 -5.56 31.39
C PRO A 8 -15.89 -6.36 30.10
N GLU A 9 -16.88 -7.18 29.74
CA GLU A 9 -16.88 -8.00 28.53
C GLU A 9 -16.95 -7.15 27.24
N ALA A 10 -17.56 -5.97 27.31
CA ALA A 10 -17.68 -5.05 26.18
C ALA A 10 -16.40 -4.25 25.90
N GLY A 11 -15.46 -4.17 26.86
CA GLY A 11 -14.15 -3.52 26.72
C GLY A 11 -14.14 -2.03 26.32
N THR A 12 -15.31 -1.41 26.13
CA THR A 12 -15.43 -0.11 25.47
C THR A 12 -15.28 1.02 26.47
N CYS A 13 -16.17 1.11 27.47
CA CYS A 13 -16.13 2.14 28.53
C CYS A 13 -15.77 1.58 29.92
N PHE A 14 -15.58 0.28 30.09
CA PHE A 14 -15.23 -0.30 31.38
C PHE A 14 -13.92 0.32 31.91
N GLY A 15 -13.95 0.87 33.13
CA GLY A 15 -12.82 1.58 33.74
C GLY A 15 -12.54 2.99 33.18
N LYS A 16 -13.25 3.44 32.15
CA LYS A 16 -13.13 4.79 31.56
C LYS A 16 -14.27 5.67 32.07
N ASN A 17 -13.95 6.69 32.87
CA ASN A 17 -14.93 7.62 33.45
C ASN A 17 -14.49 9.06 33.20
N TYR A 18 -14.58 9.51 31.94
CA TYR A 18 -14.10 10.84 31.56
C TYR A 18 -15.00 11.93 32.12
N LYS A 19 -14.40 12.99 32.69
CA LYS A 19 -15.16 14.16 33.15
C LYS A 19 -15.56 15.04 31.96
N THR A 20 -14.69 15.14 30.97
CA THR A 20 -14.90 15.96 29.76
C THR A 20 -14.50 15.21 28.50
N PHE A 21 -15.04 15.62 27.35
CA PHE A 21 -14.64 15.10 26.04
C PHE A 21 -13.14 15.23 25.80
N TYR A 22 -12.56 16.39 26.11
CA TYR A 22 -11.14 16.67 25.88
C TYR A 22 -10.23 15.78 26.71
N GLU A 23 -10.59 15.52 27.98
CA GLU A 23 -9.89 14.54 28.81
C GLU A 23 -9.96 13.14 28.20
N GLY A 24 -11.14 12.72 27.75
CA GLY A 24 -11.34 11.42 27.11
C GLY A 24 -10.52 11.27 25.84
N PHE A 25 -10.54 12.28 24.97
CA PHE A 25 -9.82 12.26 23.70
C PHE A 25 -8.31 12.19 23.92
N ASN A 26 -7.76 13.03 24.82
CA ASN A 26 -6.36 12.95 25.19
C ASN A 26 -5.99 11.62 25.83
N TYR A 27 -6.88 11.03 26.64
CA TYR A 27 -6.62 9.70 27.19
C TYR A 27 -6.53 8.65 26.08
N GLN A 28 -7.40 8.71 25.07
CA GLN A 28 -7.35 7.82 23.91
C GLN A 28 -6.06 7.96 23.09
N THR A 29 -5.41 9.14 23.06
CA THR A 29 -4.08 9.29 22.38
C THR A 29 -2.97 8.46 23.00
N LYS A 30 -3.13 8.00 24.25
CA LYS A 30 -2.19 7.06 24.89
C LYS A 30 -2.37 5.63 24.41
N ASP A 31 -3.46 5.36 23.70
CA ASP A 31 -3.68 4.07 23.09
C ASP A 31 -2.66 3.85 21.96
N THR A 32 -1.95 2.73 22.05
CA THR A 32 -0.88 2.38 21.09
C THR A 32 -1.41 2.32 19.65
N PHE A 33 -2.66 1.89 19.45
CA PHE A 33 -3.27 1.81 18.12
C PHE A 33 -3.50 3.20 17.53
N PHE A 34 -4.13 4.09 18.29
CA PHE A 34 -4.41 5.44 17.80
C PHE A 34 -3.10 6.16 17.46
N PHE A 35 -2.13 6.08 18.37
CA PHE A 35 -0.84 6.73 18.18
C PHE A 35 -0.07 6.18 16.97
N ALA A 36 -0.14 4.87 16.72
CA ALA A 36 0.46 4.26 15.54
C ALA A 36 -0.08 4.85 14.23
N PHE A 37 -1.39 5.09 14.12
CA PHE A 37 -1.98 5.72 12.93
C PHE A 37 -1.53 7.17 12.74
N ILE A 38 -1.33 7.93 13.82
CA ILE A 38 -0.80 9.30 13.76
C ILE A 38 0.61 9.28 13.17
N ILE A 39 1.49 8.44 13.72
CA ILE A 39 2.88 8.32 13.25
C ILE A 39 2.93 7.81 11.81
N GLN A 40 2.14 6.79 11.48
CA GLN A 40 2.04 6.24 10.13
C GLN A 40 1.64 7.30 9.11
N PHE A 41 0.64 8.13 9.42
CA PHE A 41 0.20 9.22 8.54
C PHE A 41 1.30 10.26 8.34
N LEU A 42 1.95 10.73 9.42
CA LEU A 42 3.01 11.74 9.33
C LEU A 42 4.19 11.25 8.47
N LEU A 43 4.63 10.01 8.68
CA LEU A 43 5.73 9.43 7.92
C LEU A 43 5.35 9.24 6.45
N LEU A 44 4.15 8.75 6.16
CA LEU A 44 3.71 8.57 4.79
C LEU A 44 3.45 9.88 4.05
N LEU A 45 2.98 10.92 4.74
CA LEU A 45 2.88 12.27 4.19
C LEU A 45 4.25 12.78 3.76
N MET A 46 5.26 12.64 4.63
CA MET A 46 6.63 13.04 4.32
C MET A 46 7.20 12.24 3.13
N ILE A 47 7.00 10.92 3.13
CA ILE A 47 7.44 10.05 2.03
C ILE A 47 6.75 10.46 0.72
N TYR A 48 5.43 10.68 0.74
CA TYR A 48 4.67 11.05 -0.44
C TYR A 48 5.16 12.36 -1.06
N TRP A 49 5.52 13.35 -0.22
CA TRP A 49 6.05 14.64 -0.67
C TRP A 49 7.44 14.52 -1.29
N HIS A 50 8.35 13.74 -0.70
CA HIS A 50 9.75 13.69 -1.15
C HIS A 50 10.03 12.64 -2.23
N VAL A 51 9.34 11.50 -2.19
CA VAL A 51 9.64 10.34 -3.05
C VAL A 51 8.82 10.36 -4.34
N GLY A 52 7.65 10.99 -4.33
CA GLY A 52 6.86 11.31 -5.52
C GLY A 52 5.57 10.50 -5.71
N HIS A 53 4.83 10.83 -6.76
CA HIS A 53 3.40 10.51 -6.92
C HIS A 53 3.08 9.19 -7.65
N GLY A 54 3.96 8.19 -7.58
CA GLY A 54 3.70 6.88 -8.19
C GLY A 54 2.44 6.21 -7.64
N LYS A 55 1.76 5.35 -8.42
CA LYS A 55 0.52 4.67 -7.97
C LYS A 55 0.67 3.96 -6.63
N TYR A 56 1.82 3.32 -6.39
CA TYR A 56 2.11 2.63 -5.14
C TYR A 56 2.10 3.60 -3.94
N TRP A 57 2.85 4.70 -4.04
CA TRP A 57 2.92 5.75 -3.01
C TRP A 57 1.58 6.45 -2.79
N ARG A 58 0.79 6.66 -3.87
CA ARG A 58 -0.56 7.21 -3.75
C ARG A 58 -1.48 6.31 -2.93
N ILE A 59 -1.43 5.00 -3.15
CA ILE A 59 -2.29 4.05 -2.41
C ILE A 59 -1.87 4.00 -0.93
N LEU A 60 -0.57 3.93 -0.65
CA LEU A 60 -0.07 4.02 0.73
C LEU A 60 -0.54 5.31 1.42
N PHE A 61 -0.40 6.45 0.74
CA PHE A 61 -0.82 7.74 1.28
C PHE A 61 -2.32 7.78 1.56
N TYR A 62 -3.18 7.46 0.58
CA TYR A 62 -4.63 7.45 0.78
C TYR A 62 -5.09 6.43 1.84
N SER A 63 -4.45 5.27 1.90
CA SER A 63 -4.66 4.28 2.95
C SER A 63 -4.35 4.86 4.34
N SER A 64 -3.24 5.58 4.48
CA SER A 64 -2.86 6.21 5.75
C SER A 64 -3.80 7.35 6.14
N CYS A 65 -4.28 8.15 5.16
CA CYS A 65 -5.30 9.18 5.38
C CYS A 65 -6.61 8.55 5.88
N ALA A 66 -7.06 7.47 5.23
CA ALA A 66 -8.26 6.76 5.66
C ALA A 66 -8.09 6.19 7.07
N GLY A 67 -6.94 5.54 7.36
CA GLY A 67 -6.64 5.00 8.67
C GLY A 67 -6.68 6.05 9.79
N ILE A 68 -6.05 7.21 9.60
CA ILE A 68 -6.10 8.27 10.63
C ILE A 68 -7.49 8.89 10.79
N ILE A 69 -8.25 9.05 9.71
CA ILE A 69 -9.63 9.56 9.77
C ILE A 69 -10.52 8.56 10.53
N GLY A 70 -10.43 7.27 10.21
CA GLY A 70 -11.16 6.21 10.91
C GLY A 70 -10.82 6.19 12.41
N ALA A 71 -9.53 6.21 12.75
CA ALA A 71 -9.08 6.23 14.14
C ALA A 71 -9.57 7.49 14.89
N ILE A 72 -9.54 8.67 14.27
CA ILE A 72 -10.08 9.89 14.89
C ILE A 72 -11.58 9.74 15.17
N ILE A 73 -12.35 9.20 14.22
CA ILE A 73 -13.79 8.98 14.39
C ILE A 73 -14.04 8.01 15.56
N GLU A 74 -13.37 6.87 15.59
CA GLU A 74 -13.51 5.82 16.61
C GLU A 74 -13.19 6.36 18.00
N HIS A 75 -11.98 6.89 18.17
CA HIS A 75 -11.49 7.33 19.48
C HIS A 75 -12.21 8.59 19.97
N SER A 76 -12.63 9.49 19.07
CA SER A 76 -13.50 10.62 19.46
C SER A 76 -14.86 10.12 19.94
N THR A 77 -15.41 9.10 19.29
CA THR A 77 -16.68 8.50 19.68
C THR A 77 -16.58 7.86 21.05
N ILE A 78 -15.54 7.06 21.31
CA ILE A 78 -15.26 6.48 22.63
C ILE A 78 -15.11 7.58 23.70
N ALA A 79 -14.34 8.64 23.40
CA ALA A 79 -14.16 9.78 24.29
C ALA A 79 -15.47 10.51 24.63
N PHE A 80 -16.45 10.48 23.72
CA PHE A 80 -17.77 11.05 23.92
C PHE A 80 -18.69 10.12 24.73
N ILE A 81 -18.83 8.85 24.32
CA ILE A 81 -19.80 7.92 24.91
C ILE A 81 -19.41 7.41 26.30
N CYS A 82 -18.12 7.47 26.66
CA CYS A 82 -17.59 7.05 27.96
C CYS A 82 -17.46 8.21 28.97
N GLN A 83 -18.14 9.33 28.73
CA GLN A 83 -18.26 10.40 29.72
C GLN A 83 -19.21 10.01 30.85
N ASN A 84 -18.95 10.54 32.05
CA ASN A 84 -19.82 10.32 33.22
C ASN A 84 -21.27 10.77 32.97
N SER A 85 -21.46 11.83 32.17
CA SER A 85 -22.77 12.34 31.76
C SER A 85 -23.56 11.38 30.86
N GLN A 86 -22.87 10.48 30.14
CA GLN A 86 -23.45 9.56 29.16
C GLN A 86 -23.56 8.12 29.65
N LYS A 87 -23.25 7.86 30.94
CA LYS A 87 -23.14 6.51 31.50
C LYS A 87 -24.42 5.67 31.37
N ASN A 88 -25.58 6.30 31.59
CA ASN A 88 -26.90 5.65 31.52
C ASN A 88 -27.58 5.79 30.14
N ASN A 89 -26.91 6.42 29.18
CA ASN A 89 -27.47 6.63 27.85
C ASN A 89 -27.09 5.46 26.92
N HIS A 90 -28.09 4.68 26.53
CA HIS A 90 -27.97 3.54 25.62
C HIS A 90 -28.52 3.90 24.24
N THR A 91 -27.83 4.79 23.54
CA THR A 91 -28.21 5.28 22.22
C THR A 91 -27.42 4.60 21.11
N ILE A 92 -28.01 4.62 19.91
CA ILE A 92 -27.39 4.21 18.66
C ILE A 92 -26.16 5.10 18.40
N VAL A 93 -25.02 4.48 18.11
CA VAL A 93 -23.73 5.17 17.92
C VAL A 93 -23.35 5.13 16.43
N ILE A 94 -23.92 6.05 15.66
CA ILE A 94 -23.71 6.14 14.20
C ILE A 94 -22.23 6.19 13.78
N PRO A 95 -21.31 6.88 14.49
CA PRO A 95 -19.91 6.95 14.09
C PRO A 95 -19.21 5.59 13.89
N PHE A 96 -19.56 4.56 14.67
CA PHE A 96 -19.01 3.20 14.52
C PHE A 96 -19.33 2.56 13.17
N PHE A 97 -20.40 2.97 12.50
CA PHE A 97 -20.67 2.52 11.13
C PHE A 97 -19.89 3.34 10.08
N ILE A 98 -19.66 4.63 10.34
CA ILE A 98 -18.99 5.53 9.39
C ILE A 98 -17.48 5.20 9.32
N GLU A 99 -16.85 4.90 10.45
CA GLU A 99 -15.43 4.54 10.48
C GLU A 99 -15.10 3.29 9.67
N GLU A 100 -16.03 2.34 9.54
CA GLU A 100 -15.83 1.12 8.76
C GLU A 100 -15.48 1.38 7.29
N PHE A 101 -16.02 2.44 6.68
CA PHE A 101 -15.62 2.83 5.33
C PHE A 101 -14.14 3.22 5.24
N CYS A 102 -13.65 3.90 6.27
CA CYS A 102 -12.24 4.28 6.37
C CYS A 102 -11.38 3.04 6.60
N TRP A 103 -11.83 2.13 7.45
CA TRP A 103 -11.16 0.86 7.70
C TRP A 103 -11.07 -0.04 6.47
N ILE A 104 -12.14 -0.12 5.66
CA ILE A 104 -12.13 -0.89 4.41
C ILE A 104 -11.04 -0.38 3.47
N ILE A 105 -10.95 0.94 3.29
CA ILE A 105 -9.93 1.56 2.43
C ILE A 105 -8.53 1.31 2.99
N CYS A 106 -8.35 1.48 4.31
CA CYS A 106 -7.05 1.36 4.96
C CYS A 106 -6.52 -0.08 4.97
N GLU A 107 -7.36 -1.05 5.32
CA GLU A 107 -6.92 -2.43 5.49
C GLU A 107 -6.81 -3.17 4.16
N TYR A 108 -7.80 -3.01 3.27
CA TYR A 108 -7.78 -3.71 1.98
C TYR A 108 -6.72 -3.15 1.02
N ALA A 109 -6.11 -2.01 1.34
CA ALA A 109 -4.97 -1.49 0.61
C ALA A 109 -3.80 -2.50 0.58
N ILE A 110 -3.63 -3.35 1.60
CA ILE A 110 -2.52 -4.30 1.68
C ILE A 110 -2.53 -5.33 0.53
N PRO A 111 -3.62 -6.12 0.32
CA PRO A 111 -3.73 -6.98 -0.85
C PRO A 111 -3.58 -6.24 -2.19
N ILE A 112 -4.06 -5.00 -2.28
CA ILE A 112 -3.93 -4.18 -3.49
C ILE A 112 -2.47 -3.76 -3.74
N LEU A 113 -1.71 -3.42 -2.69
CA LEU A 113 -0.29 -3.11 -2.78
C LEU A 113 0.51 -4.35 -3.20
N ASN A 114 0.17 -5.51 -2.65
CA ASN A 114 0.77 -6.81 -3.00
C ASN A 114 0.48 -7.17 -4.48
N LEU A 115 -0.76 -6.95 -4.93
CA LEU A 115 -1.15 -7.10 -6.33
C LEU A 115 -0.36 -6.18 -7.27
N ILE A 116 -0.15 -4.92 -6.88
CA ILE A 116 0.65 -3.98 -7.67
C ILE A 116 2.09 -4.49 -7.79
N LYS A 117 2.73 -4.89 -6.67
CA LYS A 117 4.08 -5.49 -6.70
C LYS A 117 4.13 -6.67 -7.67
N MET A 118 3.16 -7.59 -7.61
CA MET A 118 3.07 -8.71 -8.55
C MET A 118 2.96 -8.26 -10.01
N THR A 119 2.09 -7.30 -10.33
CA THR A 119 1.89 -6.81 -11.71
C THR A 119 3.12 -6.10 -12.29
N THR A 120 4.00 -5.57 -11.43
CA THR A 120 5.28 -5.01 -11.88
C THR A 120 6.30 -6.10 -12.22
N LEU A 121 6.21 -7.25 -11.55
CA LEU A 121 7.12 -8.38 -11.77
C LEU A 121 6.69 -9.23 -12.97
N SER A 122 5.40 -9.45 -13.20
CA SER A 122 4.92 -10.28 -14.32
C SER A 122 3.79 -9.60 -15.09
N LYS A 123 3.85 -9.70 -16.42
CA LYS A 123 2.80 -9.25 -17.35
C LYS A 123 2.02 -10.43 -17.96
N SER A 124 2.01 -11.57 -17.27
CA SER A 124 1.40 -12.79 -17.80
C SER A 124 -0.14 -12.71 -17.78
N LYS A 125 -0.80 -13.59 -18.55
CA LYS A 125 -2.26 -13.74 -18.51
C LYS A 125 -2.76 -14.10 -17.10
N ALA A 126 -1.96 -14.83 -16.33
CA ALA A 126 -2.29 -15.20 -14.95
C ALA A 126 -2.43 -13.97 -14.03
N THR A 127 -1.61 -12.92 -14.26
CA THR A 127 -1.70 -11.66 -13.50
C THR A 127 -3.06 -10.99 -13.67
N HIS A 128 -3.66 -11.06 -14.86
CA HIS A 128 -5.01 -10.53 -15.09
C HIS A 128 -6.07 -11.31 -14.31
N VAL A 129 -5.99 -12.64 -14.31
CA VAL A 129 -6.92 -13.49 -13.54
C VAL A 129 -6.82 -13.19 -12.05
N ILE A 130 -5.61 -13.17 -11.49
CA ILE A 130 -5.38 -12.86 -10.07
C ILE A 130 -5.95 -11.48 -9.72
N LYS A 131 -5.72 -10.47 -10.57
CA LYS A 131 -6.27 -9.12 -10.38
C LYS A 131 -7.80 -9.12 -10.21
N TYR A 132 -8.52 -9.87 -11.05
CA TYR A 132 -9.98 -9.99 -10.91
C TYR A 132 -10.39 -10.74 -9.64
N VAL A 133 -9.65 -11.80 -9.27
CA VAL A 133 -9.91 -12.54 -8.02
C VAL A 133 -9.75 -11.64 -6.80
N ILE A 134 -8.68 -10.85 -6.73
CA ILE A 134 -8.44 -9.92 -5.60
C ILE A 134 -9.54 -8.85 -5.55
N TYR A 135 -9.95 -8.25 -6.67
CA TYR A 135 -11.09 -7.34 -6.65
C TYR A 135 -12.43 -8.03 -6.33
N GLY A 136 -12.58 -9.31 -6.65
CA GLY A 136 -13.74 -10.10 -6.23
C GLY A 136 -13.77 -10.31 -4.72
N LEU A 137 -12.63 -10.63 -4.10
CA LEU A 137 -12.49 -10.84 -2.65
C LEU A 137 -12.70 -9.55 -1.84
N SER A 138 -12.58 -8.37 -2.45
CA SER A 138 -12.84 -7.11 -1.75
C SER A 138 -14.32 -6.93 -1.39
N ILE A 139 -15.23 -7.56 -2.15
CA ILE A 139 -16.69 -7.49 -1.92
C ILE A 139 -17.08 -8.18 -0.60
N PRO A 140 -16.82 -9.48 -0.38
CA PRO A 140 -17.16 -10.13 0.89
C PRO A 140 -16.44 -9.49 2.07
N PHE A 141 -15.19 -9.06 1.90
CA PHE A 141 -14.45 -8.30 2.93
C PHE A 141 -15.21 -7.02 3.35
N SER A 142 -15.65 -6.22 2.38
CA SER A 142 -16.36 -4.96 2.63
C SER A 142 -17.72 -5.20 3.29
N ILE A 143 -18.47 -6.21 2.84
CA ILE A 143 -19.78 -6.56 3.43
C ILE A 143 -19.62 -6.93 4.90
N VAL A 144 -18.64 -7.78 5.23
CA VAL A 144 -18.40 -8.23 6.60
C VAL A 144 -17.97 -7.07 7.50
N ARG A 145 -17.12 -6.16 7.02
CA ARG A 145 -16.74 -4.93 7.74
C ARG A 145 -17.94 -4.01 8.00
N LEU A 146 -18.78 -3.77 6.99
CA LEU A 146 -19.99 -2.95 7.17
C LEU A 146 -21.00 -3.59 8.15
N LEU A 147 -21.12 -4.92 8.17
CA LEU A 147 -21.96 -5.63 9.14
C LEU A 147 -21.43 -5.50 10.57
N ASP A 148 -20.11 -5.50 10.75
CA ASP A 148 -19.45 -5.25 12.03
C ASP A 148 -19.77 -3.86 12.58
N GLY A 149 -19.56 -2.81 11.78
CA GLY A 149 -19.92 -1.44 12.18
C GLY A 149 -21.42 -1.25 12.41
N TYR A 150 -22.28 -1.97 11.69
CA TYR A 150 -23.72 -1.94 11.93
C TYR A 150 -24.06 -2.54 13.30
N ASP A 151 -23.45 -3.67 13.67
CA ASP A 151 -23.64 -4.27 15.00
C ASP A 151 -23.13 -3.34 16.12
N GLY A 152 -21.93 -2.76 15.94
CA GLY A 152 -21.35 -1.79 16.86
C GLY A 152 -22.23 -0.54 17.03
N MET A 153 -22.77 -0.02 15.93
CA MET A 153 -23.71 1.11 15.94
C MET A 153 -24.98 0.79 16.73
N MET A 154 -25.58 -0.38 16.52
CA MET A 154 -26.84 -0.77 17.14
C MET A 154 -26.68 -1.09 18.64
N LYS A 155 -25.56 -1.70 19.04
CA LYS A 155 -25.28 -2.06 20.44
C LYS A 155 -24.62 -0.94 21.23
N GLY A 156 -23.92 -0.02 20.55
CA GLY A 156 -23.22 1.11 21.14
C GLY A 156 -21.91 0.74 21.85
N TYR A 157 -21.29 -0.39 21.50
CA TYR A 157 -19.98 -0.82 21.97
C TYR A 157 -19.28 -1.71 20.93
N LEU A 158 -17.94 -1.74 20.95
CA LEU A 158 -17.12 -2.33 19.87
C LEU A 158 -16.93 -3.84 19.99
N SER A 159 -16.69 -4.36 21.21
CA SER A 159 -16.39 -5.79 21.38
C SER A 159 -17.66 -6.62 21.61
N THR A 160 -18.23 -7.14 20.51
CA THR A 160 -19.35 -8.08 20.53
C THR A 160 -18.92 -9.44 19.96
N ASP A 161 -19.65 -10.51 20.25
CA ASP A 161 -19.33 -11.83 19.69
C ASP A 161 -19.49 -11.85 18.16
N LEU A 162 -20.46 -11.10 17.64
CA LEU A 162 -20.64 -10.91 16.20
C LEU A 162 -19.44 -10.15 15.61
N SER A 163 -18.98 -9.09 16.27
CA SER A 163 -17.82 -8.31 15.83
C SER A 163 -16.54 -9.14 15.76
N LYS A 164 -16.26 -9.95 16.80
CA LYS A 164 -15.11 -10.88 16.80
C LYS A 164 -15.16 -11.86 15.63
N THR A 165 -16.35 -12.38 15.32
CA THR A 165 -16.57 -13.30 14.20
C THR A 165 -16.38 -12.58 12.86
N CYS A 166 -16.97 -11.39 12.70
CA CYS A 166 -16.81 -10.55 11.52
C CYS A 166 -15.34 -10.19 11.26
N HIS A 167 -14.62 -9.72 12.28
CA HIS A 167 -13.18 -9.46 12.17
C HIS A 167 -12.39 -10.71 11.76
N GLY A 168 -12.67 -11.87 12.36
CA GLY A 168 -12.04 -13.13 11.98
C GLY A 168 -12.23 -13.48 10.50
N ILE A 169 -13.46 -13.33 9.98
CA ILE A 169 -13.80 -13.57 8.57
C ILE A 169 -13.16 -12.53 7.65
N ALA A 170 -13.19 -11.25 8.04
CA ALA A 170 -12.58 -10.17 7.27
C ALA A 170 -11.06 -10.37 7.14
N PHE A 171 -10.38 -10.67 8.24
CA PHE A 171 -8.95 -10.96 8.25
C PHE A 171 -8.62 -12.27 7.51
N GLY A 172 -9.50 -13.28 7.58
CA GLY A 172 -9.34 -14.50 6.80
C GLY A 172 -9.44 -14.26 5.29
N THR A 173 -10.41 -13.45 4.86
CA THR A 173 -10.58 -13.05 3.45
C THR A 173 -9.35 -12.29 2.95
N MET A 174 -8.82 -11.38 3.77
CA MET A 174 -7.58 -10.65 3.47
C MET A 174 -6.36 -11.58 3.39
N ALA A 175 -6.20 -12.51 4.33
CA ALA A 175 -5.12 -13.48 4.32
C ALA A 175 -5.15 -14.39 3.08
N ILE A 176 -6.34 -14.82 2.63
CA ILE A 176 -6.50 -15.56 1.37
C ILE A 176 -6.03 -14.71 0.18
N ALA A 177 -6.44 -13.44 0.13
CA ALA A 177 -6.03 -12.52 -0.93
C ALA A 177 -4.50 -12.33 -0.97
N ASP A 178 -3.88 -12.18 0.19
CA ASP A 178 -2.43 -12.05 0.34
C ASP A 178 -1.67 -13.31 -0.08
N VAL A 179 -2.10 -14.50 0.37
CA VAL A 179 -1.51 -15.78 -0.05
C VAL A 179 -1.58 -15.99 -1.57
N ILE A 180 -2.69 -15.61 -2.21
CA ILE A 180 -2.84 -15.68 -3.68
C ILE A 180 -1.83 -14.75 -4.35
N CYS A 181 -1.70 -13.51 -3.88
CA CYS A 181 -0.71 -12.55 -4.40
C CYS A 181 0.72 -13.05 -4.23
N THR A 182 1.08 -13.53 -3.04
CA THR A 182 2.43 -14.03 -2.74
C THR A 182 2.77 -15.28 -3.54
N SER A 183 1.82 -16.21 -3.69
CA SER A 183 1.98 -17.37 -4.58
C SER A 183 2.21 -16.94 -6.04
N GLY A 184 1.46 -15.94 -6.51
CA GLY A 184 1.66 -15.35 -7.84
C GLY A 184 3.01 -14.69 -8.03
N ILE A 185 3.54 -14.00 -7.00
CA ILE A 185 4.88 -13.41 -7.00
C ILE A 185 5.95 -14.50 -7.09
N ILE A 186 5.87 -15.53 -6.24
CA ILE A 186 6.85 -16.64 -6.24
C ILE A 186 6.85 -17.36 -7.59
N TYR A 187 5.67 -17.64 -8.14
CA TYR A 187 5.53 -18.25 -9.46
C TYR A 187 6.19 -17.41 -10.56
N ALA A 188 5.93 -16.09 -10.57
CA ALA A 188 6.53 -15.15 -11.52
C ALA A 188 8.06 -15.07 -11.42
N LEU A 189 8.63 -15.28 -10.23
CA LEU A 189 10.08 -15.25 -10.02
C LEU A 189 10.76 -16.53 -10.52
N ASN A 190 10.13 -17.69 -10.27
CA ASN A 190 10.66 -18.97 -10.73
C ASN A 190 10.69 -19.05 -12.26
N ASP A 191 9.67 -18.49 -12.93
CA ASP A 191 9.63 -18.38 -14.40
C ASP A 191 10.81 -17.54 -14.95
N LYS A 192 11.18 -16.44 -14.27
CA LYS A 192 12.28 -15.57 -14.70
C LYS A 192 13.66 -16.14 -14.42
N LYS A 193 13.85 -16.90 -13.34
CA LYS A 193 15.12 -17.58 -13.03
C LYS A 193 15.49 -18.61 -14.11
N LEU A 194 14.51 -19.17 -14.81
CA LEU A 194 14.73 -20.10 -15.92
C LEU A 194 15.19 -19.39 -17.21
N ILE A 195 14.98 -18.07 -17.33
CA ILE A 195 15.21 -17.32 -18.58
C ILE A 195 16.44 -16.40 -18.50
N GLY A 196 16.86 -15.95 -17.30
CA GLY A 196 18.00 -15.04 -17.13
C GLY A 196 19.04 -15.59 -16.16
N GLY A 197 20.18 -16.04 -16.69
CA GLY A 197 21.35 -16.51 -15.93
C GLY A 197 21.81 -15.49 -14.88
N GLU A 198 22.18 -16.01 -13.71
CA GLU A 198 22.52 -15.29 -12.51
C GLU A 198 23.72 -14.34 -12.71
N ASN A 199 23.49 -13.03 -12.56
CA ASN A 199 24.53 -12.11 -12.08
C ASN A 199 24.15 -11.69 -10.64
N GLY A 200 24.79 -12.35 -9.66
CA GLY A 200 24.56 -12.22 -8.22
C GLY A 200 25.04 -10.89 -7.63
N GLY A 201 24.39 -9.78 -7.97
CA GLY A 201 24.65 -8.46 -7.37
C GLY A 201 23.78 -8.16 -6.14
N ILE A 202 24.10 -7.05 -5.45
CA ILE A 202 23.36 -6.46 -4.32
C ILE A 202 21.85 -6.31 -4.63
N SER A 203 21.48 -6.10 -5.89
CA SER A 203 20.09 -6.05 -6.37
C SER A 203 19.31 -7.35 -6.12
N ALA A 204 19.96 -8.52 -6.19
CA ALA A 204 19.34 -9.81 -5.88
C ALA A 204 19.05 -9.96 -4.38
N TYR A 205 19.97 -9.50 -3.52
CA TYR A 205 19.78 -9.46 -2.07
C TYR A 205 18.66 -8.49 -1.65
N LEU A 206 18.62 -7.29 -2.24
CA LEU A 206 17.56 -6.31 -1.97
C LEU A 206 16.17 -6.81 -2.43
N LYS A 207 16.10 -7.53 -3.56
CA LYS A 207 14.86 -8.20 -3.99
C LYS A 207 14.43 -9.27 -2.98
N ASN A 208 15.37 -10.10 -2.52
CA ASN A 208 15.06 -11.16 -1.54
C ASN A 208 14.54 -10.59 -0.22
N SER A 209 15.11 -9.49 0.29
CA SER A 209 14.65 -8.84 1.53
C SER A 209 13.20 -8.33 1.44
N SER A 210 12.81 -7.76 0.30
CA SER A 210 11.44 -7.26 0.10
C SER A 210 10.41 -8.40 0.05
N TYR A 211 10.80 -9.56 -0.49
CA TYR A 211 9.94 -10.75 -0.47
C TYR A 211 9.79 -11.35 0.92
N THR A 212 10.85 -11.36 1.73
CA THR A 212 10.77 -11.81 3.12
C THR A 212 9.76 -10.97 3.92
N ILE A 213 9.77 -9.64 3.75
CA ILE A 213 8.81 -8.76 4.43
C ILE A 213 7.36 -9.07 4.01
N LEU A 214 7.11 -9.29 2.71
CA LEU A 214 5.79 -9.69 2.21
C LEU A 214 5.31 -10.99 2.85
N ILE A 215 6.15 -12.03 2.85
CA ILE A 215 5.81 -13.33 3.46
C ILE A 215 5.52 -13.19 4.96
N ILE A 216 6.30 -12.36 5.67
CA ILE A 216 6.07 -12.11 7.11
C ILE A 216 4.72 -11.43 7.35
N VAL A 217 4.38 -10.41 6.57
CA VAL A 217 3.08 -9.70 6.67
C VAL A 217 1.91 -10.66 6.44
N ASP A 218 2.03 -11.55 5.45
CA ASP A 218 1.01 -12.57 5.15
C ASP A 218 0.86 -13.58 6.28
N ILE A 219 1.97 -14.10 6.82
CA ILE A 219 1.96 -15.05 7.94
C ILE A 219 1.28 -14.43 9.16
N VAL A 220 1.61 -13.19 9.50
CA VAL A 220 0.99 -12.50 10.64
C VAL A 220 -0.51 -12.31 10.41
N SER A 221 -0.95 -11.96 9.20
CA SER A 221 -2.38 -11.81 8.87
C SER A 221 -3.13 -13.15 9.00
N LEU A 222 -2.52 -14.24 8.56
CA LEU A 222 -3.06 -15.59 8.70
C LEU A 222 -3.15 -16.02 10.16
N LEU A 223 -2.09 -15.78 10.95
CA LEU A 223 -2.07 -16.07 12.39
C LEU A 223 -3.15 -15.27 13.13
N LEU A 224 -3.33 -13.99 12.79
CA LEU A 224 -4.36 -13.15 13.38
C LEU A 224 -5.76 -13.71 13.10
N SER A 225 -6.05 -14.10 11.85
CA SER A 225 -7.33 -14.72 11.50
C SER A 225 -7.60 -16.00 12.28
N ILE A 226 -6.61 -16.90 12.38
CA ILE A 226 -6.73 -18.14 13.17
C ILE A 226 -6.99 -17.81 14.65
N LEU A 227 -6.25 -16.87 15.23
CA LEU A 227 -6.41 -16.51 16.65
C LEU A 227 -7.79 -15.92 16.94
N TYR A 228 -8.37 -15.11 16.05
CA TYR A 228 -9.74 -14.59 16.21
C TYR A 228 -10.79 -15.70 16.14
N ILE A 229 -10.65 -16.63 15.20
CA ILE A 229 -11.57 -17.78 15.07
C ILE A 229 -11.46 -18.67 16.32
N VAL A 230 -10.25 -19.02 16.74
CA VAL A 230 -10.02 -19.85 17.93
C VAL A 230 -10.51 -19.16 19.20
N SER A 231 -10.26 -17.85 19.36
CA SER A 231 -10.77 -17.07 20.50
C SER A 231 -12.30 -17.00 20.54
N THR A 232 -12.96 -17.15 19.39
CA THR A 232 -14.43 -17.21 19.32
C THR A 232 -14.94 -18.61 19.68
N LEU A 233 -14.22 -19.67 19.30
CA LEU A 233 -14.58 -21.06 19.62
C LEU A 233 -14.30 -21.43 21.09
N ILE A 234 -13.31 -20.81 21.73
CA ILE A 234 -12.89 -21.09 23.11
C ILE A 234 -12.83 -19.78 23.91
N PRO A 235 -13.99 -19.21 24.32
CA PRO A 235 -14.05 -17.90 24.94
C PRO A 235 -13.42 -17.84 26.35
N ASP A 236 -13.35 -18.98 27.05
CA ASP A 236 -12.86 -19.04 28.44
C ASP A 236 -11.34 -18.87 28.58
N ASN A 237 -10.59 -18.96 27.48
CA ASN A 237 -9.13 -18.87 27.52
C ASN A 237 -8.63 -17.45 27.20
N THR A 238 -8.36 -16.70 28.26
CA THR A 238 -7.90 -15.30 28.20
C THR A 238 -6.55 -15.11 27.49
N ALA A 239 -5.72 -16.16 27.39
CA ALA A 239 -4.41 -16.08 26.72
C ALA A 239 -4.54 -15.84 25.20
N PHE A 240 -5.58 -16.38 24.57
CA PHE A 240 -5.80 -16.16 23.13
C PHE A 240 -6.24 -14.72 22.85
N SER A 241 -7.11 -14.15 23.69
CA SER A 241 -7.55 -12.75 23.59
C SER A 241 -6.40 -11.75 23.81
N ALA A 242 -5.47 -12.05 24.71
CA ALA A 242 -4.26 -11.23 24.86
C ALA A 242 -3.36 -11.30 23.61
N SER A 243 -3.24 -12.49 23.01
CA SER A 243 -2.42 -12.71 21.83
C SER A 243 -2.97 -12.02 20.58
N THR A 244 -4.30 -11.97 20.39
CA THR A 244 -4.92 -11.24 19.27
C THR A 244 -4.55 -9.77 19.29
N THR A 245 -4.51 -9.15 20.48
CA THR A 245 -4.14 -7.74 20.65
C THR A 245 -2.73 -7.45 20.14
N LEU A 246 -1.76 -8.34 20.45
CA LEU A 246 -0.37 -8.18 20.00
C LEU A 246 -0.27 -8.19 18.46
N PHE A 247 -0.87 -9.19 17.81
CA PHE A 247 -0.83 -9.30 16.35
C PHE A 247 -1.67 -8.22 15.66
N HIS A 248 -2.74 -7.74 16.32
CA HIS A 248 -3.49 -6.58 15.86
C HIS A 248 -2.62 -5.31 15.88
N CYS A 249 -1.83 -5.10 16.95
CA CYS A 249 -0.87 -3.98 17.03
C CYS A 249 0.18 -4.06 15.92
N LEU A 250 0.66 -5.27 15.62
CA LEU A 250 1.62 -5.46 14.54
C LEU A 250 0.98 -5.17 13.18
N LYS A 251 -0.27 -5.58 12.98
CA LYS A 251 -1.03 -5.30 11.76
C LYS A 251 -1.25 -3.80 11.54
N SER A 252 -1.55 -3.03 12.58
CA SER A 252 -1.86 -1.59 12.44
C SER A 252 -0.69 -0.78 11.86
N VAL A 253 0.54 -1.28 11.93
CA VAL A 253 1.75 -0.67 11.37
C VAL A 253 2.20 -1.25 10.03
N PHE A 254 1.44 -2.17 9.41
CA PHE A 254 1.84 -2.83 8.15
C PHE A 254 2.04 -1.88 6.98
N ILE A 255 1.20 -0.87 6.87
CA ILE A 255 1.32 0.15 5.83
C ILE A 255 2.66 0.89 5.97
N LEU A 256 3.10 1.19 7.19
CA LEU A 256 4.41 1.77 7.46
C LEU A 256 5.57 0.81 7.16
N VAL A 257 5.44 -0.47 7.53
CA VAL A 257 6.45 -1.52 7.22
C VAL A 257 6.63 -1.65 5.70
N LEU A 258 5.53 -1.73 4.95
CA LEU A 258 5.55 -1.81 3.48
C LEU A 258 6.13 -0.55 2.83
N ALA A 259 5.83 0.63 3.39
CA ALA A 259 6.41 1.89 2.93
C ALA A 259 7.93 1.91 3.14
N THR A 260 8.39 1.46 4.31
CA THR A 260 9.81 1.39 4.66
C THR A 260 10.56 0.41 3.75
N ASP A 261 9.97 -0.77 3.50
CA ASP A 261 10.49 -1.74 2.52
C ASP A 261 10.64 -1.12 1.12
N ALA A 262 9.59 -0.44 0.64
CA ALA A 262 9.62 0.20 -0.68
C ALA A 262 10.66 1.35 -0.77
N LEU A 263 10.90 2.07 0.33
CA LEU A 263 11.96 3.08 0.40
C LEU A 263 13.35 2.45 0.31
N ILE A 264 13.61 1.42 1.10
CA ILE A 264 14.89 0.69 1.11
C ILE A 264 15.17 0.16 -0.30
N PHE A 265 14.16 -0.42 -0.95
CA PHE A 265 14.28 -0.92 -2.32
C PHE A 265 14.63 0.21 -3.31
N ARG A 266 13.95 1.36 -3.22
CA ARG A 266 14.18 2.50 -4.12
C ARG A 266 15.58 3.10 -3.97
N TYR A 267 16.04 3.33 -2.74
CA TYR A 267 17.35 3.92 -2.50
C TYR A 267 18.50 2.93 -2.74
N GLY A 268 18.29 1.64 -2.46
CA GLY A 268 19.28 0.60 -2.73
C GLY A 268 19.61 0.46 -4.22
N PHE A 269 18.63 0.67 -5.11
CA PHE A 269 18.86 0.67 -6.57
C PHE A 269 19.61 1.92 -7.05
N SER A 270 19.37 3.08 -6.44
CA SER A 270 20.03 4.34 -6.83
C SER A 270 21.53 4.36 -6.53
N ASN A 271 21.99 3.65 -5.49
CA ASN A 271 23.40 3.62 -5.12
C ASN A 271 24.22 2.61 -5.93
N SER A 272 23.57 1.62 -6.55
CA SER A 272 24.25 0.57 -7.33
C SER A 272 24.55 0.98 -8.77
N THR A 273 23.92 2.03 -9.29
CA THR A 273 24.20 2.60 -10.62
C THR A 273 25.41 3.53 -10.66
N THR A 274 25.94 3.97 -9.53
CA THR A 274 26.97 5.02 -9.46
C THR A 274 28.41 4.48 -9.39
N PHE A 275 28.61 3.16 -9.32
CA PHE A 275 29.94 2.54 -9.10
C PHE A 275 30.57 1.89 -10.34
N HIS A 276 30.01 2.06 -11.54
CA HIS A 276 30.53 1.43 -12.76
C HIS A 276 30.83 2.40 -13.92
N GLU A 277 31.06 3.68 -13.65
CA GLU A 277 31.70 4.60 -14.60
C GLU A 277 33.19 4.76 -14.28
N THR A 278 33.99 3.77 -14.66
CA THR A 278 35.37 4.01 -15.08
C THR A 278 35.72 2.98 -16.15
N ASN A 279 36.14 3.51 -17.30
CA ASN A 279 36.75 2.83 -18.44
C ASN A 279 35.82 2.00 -19.33
N ASN A 280 35.14 2.65 -20.27
CA ASN A 280 35.55 2.62 -21.68
C ASN A 280 34.54 3.37 -22.55
N SER A 281 35.08 4.20 -23.42
CA SER A 281 34.40 4.85 -24.53
C SER A 281 33.85 3.82 -25.50
N GLU A 282 32.54 3.60 -25.52
CA GLU A 282 31.78 3.26 -26.71
C GLU A 282 30.29 3.50 -26.46
N ALA A 283 29.72 4.41 -27.25
CA ALA A 283 28.33 4.81 -27.19
C ALA A 283 27.43 3.67 -27.71
N ILE A 284 26.68 3.00 -26.83
CA ILE A 284 25.53 2.19 -27.23
C ILE A 284 24.32 2.48 -26.33
N HIS A 285 23.39 3.21 -26.94
CA HIS A 285 21.97 3.35 -26.64
C HIS A 285 21.39 2.21 -25.77
N SER A 286 21.19 2.46 -24.48
CA SER A 286 20.35 1.61 -23.61
C SER A 286 19.77 2.40 -22.43
N THR A 287 19.13 3.53 -22.76
CA THR A 287 18.34 4.35 -21.81
C THR A 287 16.84 4.01 -21.90
N GLU A 288 16.48 2.73 -21.82
CA GLU A 288 15.09 2.28 -21.74
C GLU A 288 14.90 1.17 -20.70
N MET A 289 15.26 1.41 -19.43
CA MET A 289 14.73 0.57 -18.33
C MET A 289 14.43 1.29 -17.01
N ILE A 290 14.70 2.59 -16.88
CA ILE A 290 14.45 3.36 -15.64
C ILE A 290 13.23 4.31 -15.76
N SER A 291 12.63 4.42 -16.95
CA SER A 291 11.49 5.32 -17.21
C SER A 291 10.10 4.72 -16.87
N SER A 292 10.00 3.46 -16.46
CA SER A 292 8.69 2.79 -16.28
C SER A 292 7.91 3.17 -15.01
N MET A 293 8.43 4.10 -14.18
CA MET A 293 7.68 4.66 -13.04
C MET A 293 6.98 6.00 -13.32
N ASN A 294 7.09 6.56 -14.53
CA ASN A 294 6.30 7.72 -14.95
C ASN A 294 5.09 7.30 -15.80
N TYR A 295 3.90 7.55 -15.26
CA TYR A 295 2.62 7.31 -15.93
C TYR A 295 2.50 8.16 -17.20
N LYS A 296 2.38 7.49 -18.35
CA LYS A 296 1.88 8.12 -19.58
C LYS A 296 0.39 8.34 -19.43
N THR A 297 0.01 9.55 -19.04
CA THR A 297 -1.35 10.07 -19.13
C THR A 297 -1.61 10.36 -20.61
N SER A 298 -2.18 9.40 -21.35
CA SER A 298 -2.71 9.70 -22.69
C SER A 298 -4.08 10.36 -22.53
N LEU A 299 -4.09 11.69 -22.47
CA LEU A 299 -5.30 12.50 -22.50
C LEU A 299 -5.18 13.49 -23.67
N PHE A 300 -6.14 13.37 -24.61
CA PHE A 300 -6.48 14.30 -25.69
C PHE A 300 -5.38 14.86 -26.60
N LYS A 301 -5.26 14.27 -27.81
CA LYS A 301 -4.82 14.99 -29.00
C LYS A 301 -5.91 16.02 -29.35
N HIS A 302 -5.62 17.30 -29.16
CA HIS A 302 -6.29 18.37 -29.88
C HIS A 302 -5.26 18.95 -30.84
N ASP A 303 -5.49 18.76 -32.14
CA ASP A 303 -4.67 19.34 -33.19
C ASP A 303 -4.79 20.86 -33.15
N ALA A 304 -3.65 21.53 -33.05
CA ALA A 304 -3.52 22.96 -33.32
C ALA A 304 -2.29 23.18 -34.22
N ASN A 305 -2.60 23.59 -35.45
CA ASN A 305 -1.79 24.28 -36.44
C ASN A 305 -0.39 24.74 -36.00
N CYS A 306 0.63 24.34 -36.76
CA CYS A 306 1.79 25.19 -36.99
C CYS A 306 2.17 25.18 -38.47
N MET A 307 2.04 26.36 -39.06
CA MET A 307 2.28 26.72 -40.45
C MET A 307 3.80 26.79 -40.69
N SER A 308 4.33 25.95 -41.57
CA SER A 308 5.74 26.00 -41.99
C SER A 308 5.92 26.95 -43.20
N ILE A 309 6.59 28.07 -42.96
CA ILE A 309 7.08 28.98 -43.99
C ILE A 309 8.40 28.42 -44.53
N GLY A 310 8.39 28.03 -45.81
CA GLY A 310 9.57 27.55 -46.52
C GLY A 310 10.46 28.70 -47.00
N ILE A 311 11.73 28.69 -46.60
CA ILE A 311 12.78 29.55 -47.16
C ILE A 311 13.70 28.68 -48.02
N THR A 312 13.65 28.93 -49.32
CA THR A 312 14.44 28.30 -50.38
C THR A 312 15.87 28.85 -50.36
N LYS A 313 16.89 27.99 -50.25
CA LYS A 313 18.30 28.36 -50.46
C LYS A 313 18.72 28.09 -51.91
N LYS A 314 19.14 29.15 -52.61
CA LYS A 314 19.77 29.14 -53.94
C LYS A 314 21.20 28.62 -53.86
N SER A 315 21.55 27.80 -54.86
CA SER A 315 22.87 27.30 -55.19
C SER A 315 23.78 28.39 -55.76
N TYR A 316 25.03 28.46 -55.29
CA TYR A 316 26.14 29.17 -55.94
C TYR A 316 27.34 28.25 -56.05
N ARG A 317 28.00 28.33 -57.21
CA ARG A 317 29.02 27.45 -57.77
C ARG A 317 30.30 28.26 -58.01
N GLY A 318 31.46 27.64 -57.81
CA GLY A 318 32.81 28.16 -58.12
C GLY A 318 33.58 28.51 -56.85
N SER A 319 34.87 28.19 -56.68
CA SER A 319 35.91 27.64 -57.55
C SER A 319 37.03 27.15 -56.63
N ASP A 320 37.82 26.14 -56.98
CA ASP A 320 39.20 26.05 -56.51
C ASP A 320 40.06 25.16 -57.41
N ASP A 321 41.26 25.68 -57.63
CA ASP A 321 42.27 25.27 -58.60
C ASP A 321 43.02 23.99 -58.21
N SER A 322 43.39 23.20 -59.23
CA SER A 322 44.55 22.31 -59.14
C SER A 322 45.19 22.13 -60.54
N ILE A 323 46.46 22.52 -60.62
CA ILE A 323 47.46 22.22 -61.67
C ILE A 323 48.35 21.13 -61.02
N PRO A 324 48.92 20.10 -61.70
CA PRO A 324 49.73 20.40 -62.88
C PRO A 324 50.10 19.32 -63.95
N TYR A 325 50.84 19.81 -64.96
CA TYR A 325 51.92 19.21 -65.78
C TYR A 325 51.64 18.45 -67.12
N ILE A 326 51.92 19.18 -68.24
CA ILE A 326 52.75 18.95 -69.46
C ILE A 326 52.56 17.76 -70.45
N ILE A 327 52.74 18.13 -71.74
CA ILE A 327 53.26 17.44 -72.96
C ILE A 327 52.12 16.87 -73.83
N GLY A 328 51.99 17.12 -75.13
CA GLY A 328 52.84 17.76 -76.14
C GLY A 328 52.21 17.53 -77.52
N SER A 329 52.63 18.37 -78.47
CA SER A 329 52.09 18.57 -79.82
C SER A 329 52.32 17.43 -80.83
N SER A 330 51.42 17.31 -81.83
CA SER A 330 51.61 16.80 -83.22
C SER A 330 50.26 16.24 -83.73
N LYS A 331 49.74 16.51 -84.92
CA LYS A 331 50.13 17.24 -86.14
C LYS A 331 48.86 17.39 -87.00
N ILE A 332 48.91 18.39 -87.89
CA ILE A 332 48.26 18.57 -89.19
C ILE A 332 47.35 17.43 -89.67
#